data_AF-A0A559J8W6-F1
#
_entry.id   AF-A0A559J8W6-F1
#
_cell.length_a   1.000
_cell.length_b   1.000
_cell.length_c   1.000
_cell.angle_alpha   90.00
_cell.angle_beta   90.00
_cell.angle_gamma   90.00
#
_symmetry.space_group_name_H-M   'P 1'
#
loop_
_entity.id
_entity.type
_entity.pdbx_description
1 polymer ?
#
loop_
_entity_poly.entity_id
_entity_poly.type
_entity_poly.pdbx_seq_one_letter_code
_entity_poly.pdbx_strand_id
1 'polypeptide(L)'
;MAYRYGKSVATIHLKSVDFETKHDRPLLDLKQLIEEPLKVIKKSLILQINDYNFIESIGKKIITKITELQSEMDWGICHGDLHGGNAHIRADIITHFDFDICGYGWRAYDLAVFKFARELEADKKSGEGNNSNQIWIAFLEGYKSIRNLGQRDIESIPYFCVIRQLWLMKLSLQYFRDLDIVGSVNAIFQ
;
A
#
# COMPACT_ATOMS: atom_id res chain seq x y z
N MET A 1 13.01 -13.66 -8.89
CA MET A 1 12.82 -13.12 -7.53
C MET A 1 11.36 -12.78 -7.24
N ALA A 2 10.75 -11.85 -7.97
CA ALA A 2 9.39 -11.35 -7.71
C ALA A 2 8.31 -12.46 -7.64
N TYR A 3 8.36 -13.44 -8.55
CA TYR A 3 7.50 -14.63 -8.48
C TYR A 3 7.55 -15.35 -7.14
N ARG A 4 8.75 -15.59 -6.60
CA ARG A 4 8.91 -16.26 -5.31
C ARG A 4 8.36 -15.39 -4.17
N TYR A 5 8.57 -14.07 -4.26
CA TYR A 5 8.00 -13.12 -3.31
C TYR A 5 6.47 -13.19 -3.31
N GLY A 6 5.83 -13.11 -4.48
CA GLY A 6 4.38 -13.27 -4.61
C GLY A 6 3.86 -14.60 -4.06
N LYS A 7 4.55 -15.71 -4.36
CA LYS A 7 4.25 -17.03 -3.78
C LYS A 7 4.30 -17.02 -2.25
N SER A 8 5.31 -16.37 -1.66
CA SER A 8 5.46 -16.27 -0.21
C SER A 8 4.37 -15.40 0.43
N VAL A 9 3.96 -14.30 -0.19
CA VAL A 9 2.86 -13.44 0.26
C VAL A 9 1.53 -14.21 0.22
N ALA A 10 1.25 -14.90 -0.88
CA ALA A 10 0.07 -15.77 -0.96
C ALA A 10 0.08 -16.88 0.09
N THR A 11 1.27 -17.40 0.44
CA THR A 11 1.40 -18.40 1.51
C THR A 11 1.05 -17.81 2.88
N ILE A 12 1.48 -16.58 3.19
CA ILE A 12 1.05 -15.86 4.42
C ILE A 12 -0.47 -15.75 4.44
N HIS A 13 -1.08 -15.23 3.38
CA HIS A 13 -2.54 -15.08 3.28
C HIS A 13 -3.29 -16.41 3.38
N LEU A 14 -2.73 -17.49 2.82
CA LEU A 14 -3.33 -18.83 2.89
C LEU A 14 -3.27 -19.42 4.28
N LYS A 15 -2.12 -19.29 4.95
CA LYS A 15 -1.94 -19.79 6.31
C LYS A 15 -2.68 -18.97 7.36
N SER A 16 -3.11 -17.75 6.99
CA SER A 16 -3.88 -16.87 7.87
C SER A 16 -5.40 -16.88 7.62
N VAL A 17 -5.93 -17.79 6.80
CA VAL A 17 -7.38 -17.86 6.52
C VAL A 17 -8.18 -18.11 7.80
N ASP A 18 -7.76 -19.11 8.58
CA ASP A 18 -8.43 -19.50 9.84
C ASP A 18 -7.68 -18.96 11.07
N PHE A 19 -6.82 -17.96 10.87
CA PHE A 19 -6.06 -17.38 11.97
C PHE A 19 -6.93 -16.40 12.75
N GLU A 20 -7.02 -16.63 14.06
CA GLU A 20 -7.64 -15.73 15.01
C GLU A 20 -6.63 -15.27 16.05
N THR A 21 -6.73 -14.01 16.46
CA THR A 21 -5.88 -13.43 17.51
C THR A 21 -6.76 -12.82 18.59
N LYS A 22 -6.37 -13.00 19.85
CA LYS A 22 -6.96 -12.31 21.01
C LYS A 22 -6.32 -10.93 21.26
N HIS A 23 -5.23 -10.64 20.56
CA HIS A 23 -4.55 -9.35 20.63
C HIS A 23 -5.15 -8.36 19.65
N ASP A 24 -5.27 -7.12 20.10
CA ASP A 24 -5.70 -6.00 19.27
C ASP A 24 -4.73 -5.81 18.10
N ARG A 25 -5.29 -5.79 16.90
CA ARG A 25 -4.59 -5.47 15.66
C ARG A 25 -5.37 -4.40 14.91
N PRO A 26 -4.69 -3.46 14.23
CA PRO A 26 -5.37 -2.43 13.47
C PRO A 26 -6.26 -3.04 12.38
N LEU A 27 -7.33 -2.32 12.03
CA LEU A 27 -8.00 -2.54 10.76
C LEU A 27 -7.23 -1.79 9.68
N LEU A 28 -7.10 -2.40 8.50
CA LEU A 28 -6.61 -1.75 7.29
C LEU A 28 -7.83 -1.45 6.39
N ASP A 29 -8.78 -0.71 6.95
CA ASP A 29 -10.04 -0.31 6.32
C ASP A 29 -9.96 1.12 5.73
N LEU A 30 -11.05 1.59 5.11
CA LEU A 30 -11.08 2.95 4.52
C LEU A 30 -10.91 4.06 5.58
N LYS A 31 -11.35 3.82 6.82
CA LYS A 31 -11.17 4.79 7.90
C LYS A 31 -9.69 4.95 8.22
N GLN A 32 -8.99 3.85 8.46
CA GLN A 32 -7.57 3.87 8.82
C GLN A 32 -6.67 4.27 7.65
N LEU A 33 -6.99 3.81 6.44
CA LEU A 33 -6.14 4.00 5.27
C LEU A 33 -6.42 5.29 4.47
N ILE A 34 -7.58 5.95 4.67
CA ILE A 34 -7.93 7.18 3.94
C ILE A 34 -8.38 8.29 4.89
N GLU A 35 -9.41 8.07 5.69
CA GLU A 35 -9.99 9.16 6.49
C GLU A 35 -9.02 9.71 7.53
N GLU A 36 -8.32 8.85 8.28
CA GLU A 36 -7.30 9.27 9.23
C GLU A 36 -6.12 9.99 8.55
N PRO A 37 -5.54 9.48 7.43
CA PRO A 37 -4.60 10.23 6.62
C PRO A 37 -5.08 11.62 6.21
N LEU A 38 -6.30 11.74 5.69
CA LEU A 38 -6.85 13.03 5.27
C LEU A 38 -6.99 14.01 6.44
N LYS A 39 -7.34 13.54 7.65
CA LYS A 39 -7.36 14.39 8.84
C LYS A 39 -5.99 14.95 9.20
N VAL A 40 -4.95 14.14 9.10
CA VAL A 40 -3.56 14.59 9.35
C VAL A 40 -3.11 15.56 8.27
N ILE A 41 -3.32 15.23 7.00
CA ILE A 41 -2.96 16.08 5.86
C ILE A 41 -3.64 17.45 5.96
N LYS A 42 -4.95 17.49 6.30
CA LYS A 42 -5.70 18.74 6.49
C LYS A 42 -5.04 19.67 7.51
N LYS A 43 -4.60 19.10 8.64
CA LYS A 43 -3.96 19.86 9.73
C LYS A 43 -2.60 20.43 9.31
N SER A 44 -1.87 19.75 8.42
CA SER A 44 -0.56 20.21 7.94
C SER A 44 -0.64 21.16 6.75
N LEU A 45 -1.71 21.11 5.95
CA LEU A 45 -1.91 21.93 4.75
C LEU A 45 -2.89 23.11 4.97
N ILE A 46 -3.03 23.62 6.20
CA ILE A 46 -3.97 24.70 6.51
C ILE A 46 -3.76 25.94 5.62
N LEU A 47 -2.51 26.26 5.29
CA LEU A 47 -2.15 27.39 4.42
C LEU A 47 -2.25 27.07 2.90
N GLN A 48 -2.49 25.81 2.55
CA GLN A 48 -2.53 25.27 1.18
C GLN A 48 -3.88 24.56 0.93
N ILE A 49 -4.98 25.26 1.24
CA ILE A 49 -6.32 24.65 1.26
C ILE A 49 -6.75 24.08 -0.11
N ASN A 50 -6.28 24.65 -1.21
CA ASN A 50 -6.57 24.14 -2.55
C ASN A 50 -5.92 22.76 -2.80
N ASP A 51 -4.68 22.58 -2.36
CA ASP A 51 -3.97 21.29 -2.45
C ASP A 51 -4.66 20.24 -1.58
N TYR A 52 -5.07 20.64 -0.36
CA TYR A 52 -5.89 19.77 0.48
C TYR A 52 -7.20 19.37 -0.19
N ASN A 53 -7.96 20.32 -0.75
CA ASN A 53 -9.23 20.05 -1.41
C ASN A 53 -9.07 19.08 -2.60
N PHE A 54 -7.98 19.21 -3.36
CA PHE A 54 -7.65 18.27 -4.43
C PHE A 54 -7.40 16.86 -3.89
N ILE A 55 -6.54 16.72 -2.87
CA ILE A 55 -6.23 15.43 -2.22
C ILE A 55 -7.50 14.81 -1.60
N GLU A 56 -8.33 15.61 -0.92
CA GLU A 56 -9.59 15.17 -0.34
C GLU A 56 -10.55 14.66 -1.42
N SER A 57 -10.62 15.33 -2.57
CA SER A 57 -11.46 14.90 -3.70
C SER A 57 -11.02 13.54 -4.25
N ILE A 58 -9.72 13.25 -4.28
CA ILE A 58 -9.17 11.94 -4.67
C ILE A 58 -9.57 10.89 -3.64
N GLY A 59 -9.37 11.17 -2.36
CA GLY A 59 -9.75 10.25 -1.28
C GLY A 59 -11.23 9.89 -1.33
N LYS A 60 -12.12 10.87 -1.53
CA LYS A 60 -13.57 10.67 -1.69
C LYS A 60 -13.89 9.76 -2.88
N LYS A 61 -13.29 10.01 -4.05
CA LYS A 61 -13.48 9.18 -5.25
C LYS A 61 -13.04 7.73 -5.00
N ILE A 62 -11.93 7.52 -4.31
CA ILE A 62 -11.42 6.19 -3.99
C ILE A 62 -12.32 5.47 -3.00
N ILE A 63 -12.81 6.15 -1.96
CA ILE A 63 -13.80 5.59 -1.02
C ILE A 63 -15.00 5.06 -1.80
N THR A 64 -15.59 5.87 -2.69
CA THR A 64 -16.71 5.42 -3.53
C THR A 64 -16.36 4.18 -4.35
N LYS A 65 -15.20 4.17 -5.02
CA LYS A 65 -14.78 3.04 -5.86
C LYS A 65 -14.54 1.75 -5.07
N ILE A 66 -13.87 1.83 -3.93
CA ILE A 66 -13.67 0.65 -3.07
C ILE A 66 -15.00 0.19 -2.48
N THR A 67 -15.90 1.09 -2.08
CA THR A 67 -17.24 0.72 -1.58
C THR A 67 -18.08 -0.01 -2.64
N GLU A 68 -17.96 0.36 -3.92
CA GLU A 68 -18.60 -0.36 -5.03
C GLU A 68 -18.01 -1.77 -5.23
N LEU A 69 -16.70 -1.90 -5.09
CA LEU A 69 -15.97 -3.15 -5.33
C LEU A 69 -15.96 -4.11 -4.12
N GLN A 70 -16.08 -3.61 -2.89
CA GLN A 70 -15.75 -4.36 -1.66
C GLN A 70 -16.50 -5.67 -1.44
N SER A 71 -17.72 -5.79 -1.97
CA SER A 71 -18.45 -7.06 -1.89
C SER A 71 -17.65 -8.14 -2.61
N GLU A 72 -17.44 -9.27 -1.92
CA GLU A 72 -16.68 -10.43 -2.43
C GLU A 72 -15.16 -10.22 -2.57
N MET A 73 -14.60 -9.08 -2.14
CA MET A 73 -13.13 -8.94 -2.04
C MET A 73 -12.58 -9.77 -0.88
N ASP A 74 -11.34 -10.28 -1.04
CA ASP A 74 -10.68 -11.11 -0.04
C ASP A 74 -10.27 -10.27 1.18
N TRP A 75 -10.95 -10.50 2.30
CA TRP A 75 -10.69 -9.84 3.58
C TRP A 75 -10.05 -10.81 4.58
N GLY A 76 -8.99 -10.38 5.25
CA GLY A 76 -8.31 -11.16 6.28
C GLY A 76 -7.04 -10.51 6.77
N ILE A 77 -6.17 -11.30 7.42
CA ILE A 77 -4.88 -10.81 7.88
C ILE A 77 -4.01 -10.38 6.69
N CYS A 78 -3.54 -9.15 6.78
CA CYS A 78 -2.56 -8.51 5.93
C CYS A 78 -1.33 -8.13 6.77
N HIS A 79 -0.18 -8.09 6.15
CA HIS A 79 1.04 -7.56 6.75
C HIS A 79 1.02 -6.03 6.80
N GLY A 80 0.43 -5.37 5.80
CA GLY A 80 0.29 -3.91 5.71
C GLY A 80 1.52 -3.18 5.14
N ASP A 81 2.66 -3.85 4.99
CA ASP A 81 3.94 -3.22 4.58
C ASP A 81 4.83 -4.07 3.67
N LEU A 82 4.23 -4.85 2.75
CA LEU A 82 4.97 -5.75 1.84
C LEU A 82 5.61 -5.01 0.65
N HIS A 83 6.37 -3.94 0.91
CA HIS A 83 7.06 -3.17 -0.12
C HIS A 83 8.30 -3.87 -0.70
N GLY A 84 8.59 -5.10 -0.26
CA GLY A 84 9.73 -5.91 -0.68
C GLY A 84 11.04 -5.64 0.05
N GLY A 85 11.11 -4.64 0.93
CA GLY A 85 12.26 -4.43 1.82
C GLY A 85 12.14 -5.17 3.16
N ASN A 86 10.91 -5.43 3.62
CA ASN A 86 10.60 -6.18 4.84
C ASN A 86 10.68 -7.71 4.65
N ALA A 87 11.66 -8.15 3.87
CA ALA A 87 11.97 -9.56 3.73
C ALA A 87 13.44 -9.79 3.41
N HIS A 88 13.99 -10.85 3.99
CA HIS A 88 15.29 -11.39 3.61
C HIS A 88 15.09 -12.56 2.68
N ILE A 89 15.87 -12.59 1.59
CA ILE A 89 15.93 -13.74 0.70
C ILE A 89 17.30 -14.41 0.86
N ARG A 90 17.29 -15.67 1.29
CA ARG A 90 18.48 -16.52 1.35
C ARG A 90 18.22 -17.78 0.55
N ALA A 91 18.97 -17.93 -0.55
CA ALA A 91 18.72 -18.98 -1.55
C ALA A 91 17.26 -18.97 -2.03
N ASP A 92 16.49 -20.00 -1.71
CA ASP A 92 15.09 -20.14 -2.10
C ASP A 92 14.10 -19.81 -0.97
N ILE A 93 14.60 -19.40 0.20
CA ILE A 93 13.78 -19.08 1.37
C ILE A 93 13.57 -17.56 1.46
N ILE A 94 12.31 -17.16 1.59
CA ILE A 94 11.90 -15.78 1.86
C ILE A 94 11.39 -15.71 3.29
N THR A 95 12.02 -14.86 4.09
CA THR A 95 11.64 -14.61 5.49
C THR A 95 11.14 -13.18 5.60
N HIS A 96 9.84 -13.02 5.83
CA HIS A 96 9.21 -11.72 6.10
C HIS A 96 9.43 -11.33 7.56
N PHE A 97 9.57 -10.03 7.82
CA PHE A 97 9.72 -9.44 9.15
C PHE A 97 9.00 -8.09 9.19
N ASP A 98 8.98 -7.42 10.34
CA ASP A 98 8.29 -6.12 10.55
C ASP A 98 6.75 -6.19 10.39
N PHE A 99 6.13 -6.98 11.25
CA PHE A 99 4.67 -7.13 11.32
C PHE A 99 3.99 -6.08 12.22
N ASP A 100 4.64 -4.95 12.49
CA ASP A 100 4.16 -3.98 13.49
C ASP A 100 2.81 -3.34 13.09
N ILE A 101 2.57 -3.20 11.79
CA ILE A 101 1.31 -2.69 11.23
C ILE A 101 0.41 -3.79 10.63
N CYS A 102 0.68 -5.05 10.94
CA CYS A 102 -0.18 -6.15 10.48
C CYS A 102 -1.57 -6.06 11.10
N GLY A 103 -2.59 -6.42 10.32
CA GLY A 103 -3.97 -6.16 10.68
C GLY A 103 -4.97 -6.82 9.76
N TYR A 104 -6.26 -6.69 10.10
CA TYR A 104 -7.33 -7.19 9.24
C TYR A 104 -7.67 -6.16 8.16
N GLY A 105 -7.66 -6.59 6.90
CA GLY A 105 -7.88 -5.70 5.75
C GLY A 105 -8.17 -6.46 4.47
N TRP A 106 -8.28 -5.73 3.38
CA TRP A 106 -8.31 -6.32 2.03
C TRP A 106 -6.91 -6.82 1.67
N ARG A 107 -6.76 -8.12 1.41
CA ARG A 107 -5.46 -8.71 1.02
C ARG A 107 -4.92 -8.13 -0.28
N ALA A 108 -5.78 -7.59 -1.14
CA ALA A 108 -5.39 -6.83 -2.32
C ALA A 108 -4.56 -5.57 -1.98
N TYR A 109 -4.71 -4.99 -0.79
CA TYR A 109 -3.87 -3.88 -0.33
C TYR A 109 -2.40 -4.29 -0.22
N ASP A 110 -2.09 -5.46 0.35
CA ASP A 110 -0.72 -5.97 0.46
C ASP A 110 -0.05 -6.14 -0.91
N LEU A 111 -0.81 -6.61 -1.91
CA LEU A 111 -0.35 -6.71 -3.30
C LEU A 111 -0.06 -5.32 -3.89
N ALA A 112 -0.95 -4.35 -3.62
CA ALA A 112 -0.80 -2.98 -4.08
C ALA A 112 0.39 -2.25 -3.44
N VAL A 113 0.73 -2.54 -2.19
CA VAL A 113 1.93 -2.00 -1.52
C VAL A 113 3.19 -2.43 -2.26
N PHE A 114 3.29 -3.71 -2.65
CA PHE A 114 4.42 -4.20 -3.44
C PHE A 114 4.49 -3.54 -4.82
N LYS A 115 3.36 -3.50 -5.54
CA LYS A 115 3.26 -2.87 -6.88
C LYS A 115 3.72 -1.41 -6.83
N PHE A 116 3.16 -0.64 -5.90
CA PHE A 116 3.46 0.77 -5.70
C PHE A 116 4.95 1.00 -5.42
N ALA A 117 5.57 0.18 -4.56
CA ALA A 117 7.00 0.29 -4.25
C ALA A 117 7.89 0.07 -5.49
N ARG A 118 7.52 -0.89 -6.35
CA ARG A 118 8.26 -1.19 -7.59
C ARG A 118 8.07 -0.10 -8.65
N GLU A 119 6.89 0.51 -8.73
CA GLU A 119 6.63 1.67 -9.59
C GLU A 119 7.49 2.87 -9.16
N LEU A 120 7.50 3.22 -7.86
CA LEU A 120 8.34 4.30 -7.34
C LEU A 120 9.84 4.08 -7.58
N GLU A 121 10.33 2.85 -7.47
CA GLU A 121 11.73 2.53 -7.76
C GLU A 121 12.10 2.68 -9.22
N ALA A 122 11.18 2.35 -10.14
CA ALA A 122 11.40 2.51 -11.57
C ALA A 122 11.45 3.99 -11.98
N ASP A 123 10.54 4.81 -11.42
CA ASP A 123 10.53 6.26 -11.67
C ASP A 123 11.83 6.94 -11.24
N LYS A 124 12.40 6.53 -10.09
CA LYS A 124 13.67 7.05 -9.57
C LYS A 124 14.89 6.71 -10.43
N LYS A 125 14.84 5.63 -11.22
CA LYS A 125 15.98 5.13 -12.00
C LYS A 125 16.01 5.65 -13.45
N SER A 126 15.09 6.54 -13.83
CA SER A 126 15.07 7.27 -15.11
C SER A 126 15.48 6.42 -16.33
N GLY A 127 14.60 5.52 -16.79
CA GLY A 127 14.74 4.87 -18.11
C GLY A 127 14.30 3.40 -18.22
N GLU A 128 14.12 2.67 -17.10
CA GLU A 128 13.74 1.25 -17.11
C GLU A 128 12.23 1.01 -16.91
N GLY A 129 11.37 1.78 -17.58
CA GLY A 129 9.90 1.62 -17.49
C GLY A 129 9.39 0.20 -17.84
N ASN A 130 10.21 -0.62 -18.50
CA ASN A 130 9.90 -2.02 -18.82
C ASN A 130 10.07 -2.99 -17.64
N ASN A 131 10.85 -2.66 -16.61
CA ASN A 131 11.23 -3.61 -15.57
C ASN A 131 10.15 -3.74 -14.47
N SER A 132 9.52 -2.64 -14.03
CA SER A 132 8.51 -2.69 -12.96
C SER A 132 7.28 -3.51 -13.34
N ASN A 133 6.79 -3.40 -14.57
CA ASN A 133 5.65 -4.18 -15.04
C ASN A 133 5.99 -5.68 -15.12
N GLN A 134 7.19 -6.04 -15.59
CA GLN A 134 7.64 -7.44 -15.62
C GLN A 134 7.78 -8.01 -14.20
N ILE A 135 8.32 -7.22 -13.26
CA ILE A 135 8.39 -7.57 -11.84
C ILE A 135 7.00 -7.78 -11.25
N TRP A 136 6.06 -6.89 -11.55
CA TRP A 136 4.67 -6.98 -11.10
C TRP A 136 3.97 -8.22 -11.66
N ILE A 137 4.09 -8.49 -12.96
CA ILE A 137 3.53 -9.69 -13.60
C ILE A 137 4.07 -10.95 -12.93
N ALA A 138 5.39 -11.05 -12.78
CA ALA A 138 6.01 -12.20 -12.14
C ALA A 138 5.53 -12.37 -10.69
N PHE A 139 5.44 -11.29 -9.91
CA PHE A 139 4.87 -11.32 -8.55
C PHE A 139 3.42 -11.82 -8.56
N LEU A 140 2.58 -11.29 -9.45
CA LEU A 140 1.16 -11.65 -9.51
C LEU A 140 0.97 -13.12 -9.93
N GLU A 141 1.75 -13.62 -10.88
CA GLU A 141 1.80 -15.04 -11.25
C GLU A 141 2.19 -15.91 -10.06
N GLY A 142 3.22 -15.50 -9.33
CA GLY A 142 3.65 -16.18 -8.11
C GLY A 142 2.56 -16.25 -7.05
N TYR A 143 1.86 -15.14 -6.83
CA TYR A 143 0.73 -15.08 -5.89
C TYR A 143 -0.40 -16.02 -6.33
N LYS A 144 -0.82 -15.90 -7.61
CA LYS A 144 -1.88 -16.72 -8.22
C LYS A 144 -1.57 -18.21 -8.25
N SER A 145 -0.29 -18.61 -8.20
CA SER A 145 0.11 -20.02 -8.11
C SER A 145 -0.27 -20.70 -6.77
N ILE A 146 -0.65 -19.93 -5.74
CA ILE A 146 -0.99 -20.44 -4.41
C ILE A 146 -2.42 -20.09 -4.00
N ARG A 147 -2.92 -18.91 -4.37
CA ARG A 147 -4.28 -18.46 -4.05
C ARG A 147 -4.96 -17.87 -5.27
N ASN A 148 -6.24 -18.18 -5.44
CA ASN A 148 -7.07 -17.44 -6.38
C ASN A 148 -7.18 -15.98 -5.95
N LEU A 149 -7.21 -15.09 -6.94
CA LEU A 149 -7.39 -13.66 -6.74
C LEU A 149 -8.60 -13.23 -7.56
N GLY A 150 -9.63 -12.70 -6.90
CA GLY A 150 -10.89 -12.33 -7.54
C GLY A 150 -10.72 -11.17 -8.52
N GLN A 151 -11.67 -11.03 -9.44
CA GLN A 151 -11.65 -9.94 -10.41
C GLN A 151 -11.75 -8.56 -9.71
N ARG A 152 -12.59 -8.45 -8.68
CA ARG A 152 -12.74 -7.23 -7.87
C ARG A 152 -11.47 -6.90 -7.08
N ASP A 153 -10.77 -7.91 -6.55
CA ASP A 153 -9.47 -7.71 -5.92
C ASP A 153 -8.47 -7.12 -6.92
N ILE A 154 -8.40 -7.66 -8.14
CA ILE A 154 -7.49 -7.15 -9.19
C ILE A 154 -7.84 -5.70 -9.56
N GLU A 155 -9.13 -5.42 -9.78
CA GLU A 155 -9.62 -4.07 -10.11
C GLU A 155 -9.35 -3.04 -9.00
N SER A 156 -9.28 -3.49 -7.75
CA SER A 156 -9.02 -2.63 -6.60
C SER A 156 -7.57 -2.18 -6.47
N ILE A 157 -6.61 -2.95 -7.01
CA ILE A 157 -5.16 -2.75 -6.80
C ILE A 157 -4.69 -1.32 -7.16
N PRO A 158 -5.05 -0.72 -8.31
CA PRO A 158 -4.65 0.65 -8.62
C PRO A 158 -5.15 1.68 -7.60
N TYR A 159 -6.37 1.50 -7.08
CA TYR A 159 -6.91 2.37 -6.04
C TYR A 159 -6.14 2.19 -4.72
N PHE A 160 -5.80 0.95 -4.36
CA PHE A 160 -4.97 0.67 -3.19
C PHE A 160 -3.54 1.23 -3.31
N CYS A 161 -2.97 1.34 -4.52
CA CYS A 161 -1.69 2.05 -4.72
C CYS A 161 -1.83 3.55 -4.34
N VAL A 162 -2.93 4.20 -4.71
CA VAL A 162 -3.17 5.60 -4.33
C VAL A 162 -3.45 5.73 -2.83
N ILE A 163 -4.17 4.79 -2.23
CA ILE A 163 -4.36 4.71 -0.78
C ILE A 163 -3.01 4.62 -0.07
N ARG A 164 -2.08 3.81 -0.57
CA ARG A 164 -0.73 3.70 -0.01
C ARG A 164 0.04 5.02 -0.08
N GLN A 165 -0.10 5.78 -1.17
CA GLN A 165 0.46 7.14 -1.26
C GLN A 165 -0.10 8.06 -0.17
N LEU A 166 -1.43 8.06 0.05
CA LEU A 166 -2.06 8.86 1.12
C LEU A 166 -1.55 8.45 2.51
N TRP A 167 -1.41 7.15 2.76
CA TRP A 167 -0.87 6.63 4.01
C TRP A 167 0.58 7.10 4.24
N LEU A 168 1.44 7.04 3.22
CA LEU A 168 2.81 7.52 3.32
C LEU A 168 2.88 9.04 3.53
N MET A 169 2.00 9.83 2.88
CA MET A 169 1.90 11.27 3.11
C MET A 169 1.53 11.58 4.56
N LYS A 170 0.56 10.87 5.13
CA LYS A 170 0.23 10.97 6.57
C LYS A 170 1.47 10.68 7.42
N LEU A 171 2.16 9.57 7.16
CA LEU A 171 3.33 9.17 7.93
C LEU A 171 4.41 10.25 7.87
N SER A 172 4.69 10.77 6.68
CA SER A 172 5.63 11.88 6.48
C SER A 172 5.22 13.12 7.30
N LEU A 173 3.97 13.55 7.20
CA LEU A 173 3.49 14.75 7.89
C LEU A 173 3.28 14.57 9.41
N GLN A 174 3.18 13.34 9.88
CA GLN A 174 3.02 13.04 11.31
C GLN A 174 4.36 12.98 12.03
N TYR A 175 5.39 12.39 11.40
CA TYR A 175 6.68 12.11 12.04
C TYR A 175 7.83 13.00 11.56
N PHE A 176 7.71 13.66 10.40
CA PHE A 176 8.73 14.59 9.90
C PHE A 176 8.37 16.06 10.13
N ARG A 177 7.56 16.36 11.16
CA ARG A 177 7.24 17.77 11.53
C ARG A 177 8.45 18.56 12.03
N ASP A 178 9.55 17.88 12.36
CA ASP A 178 10.76 18.47 12.96
C ASP A 178 11.96 18.56 12.00
N LEU A 179 11.77 18.42 10.69
CA LEU A 179 12.74 18.93 9.73
C LEU A 179 12.11 20.14 9.06
N ASP A 180 12.84 21.25 9.04
CA ASP A 180 12.60 22.47 8.25
C ASP A 180 12.55 22.17 6.73
N ILE A 181 11.63 21.31 6.32
CA ILE A 181 11.26 20.98 4.94
C ILE A 181 9.77 21.32 4.77
N VAL A 182 9.34 22.38 5.43
CA VAL A 182 8.20 23.20 4.98
C VAL A 182 8.76 24.53 4.46
N GLY A 183 9.88 24.47 3.73
CA GLY A 183 10.27 25.54 2.83
C GLY A 183 9.21 25.64 1.73
N SER A 184 8.63 26.81 1.55
CA SER A 184 7.71 27.07 0.44
C SER A 184 8.33 26.59 -0.88
N VAL A 185 7.51 26.04 -1.78
CA VAL A 185 7.87 25.64 -3.15
C VAL A 185 8.57 26.76 -3.95
N ASN A 186 8.52 28.02 -3.46
CA ASN A 186 9.17 29.18 -4.07
C ASN A 186 10.71 29.21 -3.95
N ALA A 187 11.36 28.32 -3.20
CA ALA A 187 12.82 28.35 -3.05
C ALA A 187 13.61 27.62 -4.15
N ILE A 188 12.94 27.03 -5.16
CA ILE A 188 13.59 26.25 -6.23
C ILE A 188 13.73 27.06 -7.55
N PHE A 189 13.21 28.29 -7.62
CA PHE A 189 13.33 29.16 -8.79
C PHE A 189 13.88 30.57 -8.48
N GLN A 190 14.97 30.64 -7.71
CA GLN A 190 15.90 31.77 -7.75
C GLN A 190 17.28 31.31 -8.22
#